data_AF-A0A820HRG0-F1
#
_entry.id   AF-A0A820HRG0-F1
#
_cell.length_a   1.000
_cell.length_b   1.000
_cell.length_c   1.000
_cell.angle_alpha   90.00
_cell.angle_beta   90.00
_cell.angle_gamma   90.00
#
_symmetry.space_group_name_H-M   'P 1'
#
loop_
_entity.id
_entity.type
_entity.pdbx_description
1 polymer ?
#
loop_
_entity_poly.entity_id
_entity_poly.type
_entity_poly.pdbx_seq_one_letter_code
_entity_poly.pdbx_strand_id
1 'polypeptide(L)'
;MEANNDKVNLIHGETQCTILICTVDDGAAVAQLVYEDFVSNNLNVEFENLSQPNAACSVRQCNVLVPILTARFEQTPMCRGALEEARRLQKPIVPVIATKDWRPEDWLDLTIAGCEVFRIFDNESAYEAFLDSSRMSGLRADVTMRCRPVPSRAEREKAEIKSLKEKIQECKGKLKTWPPAHKLRTLSILTDRQAVRVTLSELNAQPDVTHMHETISRSDIKAPAPMVDEYGFSKRREVDCMISYEWDNHKLVRQIYEDMTMREIRVWFDIWGSMQGNASETMATGVECAKVLLVFLSKAYTESPYCLMEFRYAVKRGKAFVVLRTEPNIQLDQWMLDAIQGFPEYEIYSYNALETLINGVSTIDVIMQAVRYVGHAQPRYLVDDCSAELFWLRCLFDDALNAISVESGQSRFKTCTRCGQQFEEHTEGGCKNHPAHFMDGTILESRWVCCQQQGKRAPGCNPCNHTDVVRVFTQNPSVGTWAWVPT
;
A
#
# COMPACT_ATOMS: atom_id res chain seq x y z
N MET A 1 -7.68 -10.22 -40.46
CA MET A 1 -7.99 -11.64 -40.18
C MET A 1 -9.22 -11.64 -39.30
N GLU A 2 -10.33 -12.11 -39.86
CA GLU A 2 -11.64 -12.13 -39.22
C GLU A 2 -11.60 -13.06 -38.01
N ALA A 3 -11.88 -12.52 -36.82
CA ALA A 3 -12.04 -13.32 -35.61
C ALA A 3 -13.35 -14.10 -35.73
N ASN A 4 -13.22 -15.42 -35.87
CA ASN A 4 -14.34 -16.35 -35.91
C ASN A 4 -15.09 -16.25 -34.57
N ASN A 5 -16.22 -15.55 -34.59
CA ASN A 5 -17.04 -15.24 -33.42
C ASN A 5 -18.04 -16.39 -33.21
N ASP A 6 -17.53 -17.59 -32.93
CA ASP A 6 -18.35 -18.71 -32.49
C ASP A 6 -18.87 -18.37 -31.08
N LYS A 7 -20.03 -17.70 -31.02
CA LYS A 7 -20.77 -17.52 -29.78
C LYS A 7 -21.06 -18.91 -29.21
N VAL A 8 -20.33 -19.27 -28.15
CA VAL A 8 -20.62 -20.48 -27.40
C VAL A 8 -22.00 -20.32 -26.76
N ASN A 9 -22.97 -21.11 -27.21
CA ASN A 9 -24.29 -21.16 -26.59
C ASN A 9 -24.18 -21.95 -25.28
N LEU A 10 -23.94 -21.22 -24.18
CA LEU A 10 -24.03 -21.76 -22.83
C LEU A 10 -25.42 -22.33 -22.55
N ILE A 11 -25.47 -23.55 -22.03
CA ILE A 11 -26.70 -24.11 -21.46
C ILE A 11 -26.86 -23.53 -20.06
N HIS A 12 -27.96 -22.83 -19.81
CA HIS A 12 -28.20 -22.17 -18.52
C HIS A 12 -28.69 -23.17 -17.47
N GLY A 13 -27.96 -23.28 -16.37
CA GLY A 13 -28.40 -23.98 -15.17
C GLY A 13 -29.37 -23.14 -14.34
N GLU A 14 -30.16 -23.80 -13.50
CA GLU A 14 -31.17 -23.19 -12.63
C GLU A 14 -30.73 -23.10 -11.15
N THR A 15 -29.52 -23.56 -10.82
CA THR A 15 -29.03 -23.64 -9.45
C THR A 15 -28.73 -22.26 -8.88
N GLN A 16 -29.44 -21.87 -7.81
CA GLN A 16 -29.21 -20.60 -7.14
C GLN A 16 -28.19 -20.76 -6.01
N CYS A 17 -27.04 -20.11 -6.15
CA CYS A 17 -25.95 -20.13 -5.17
C CYS A 17 -25.37 -18.73 -4.97
N THR A 18 -24.63 -18.50 -3.89
CA THR A 18 -23.90 -17.23 -3.75
C THR A 18 -22.57 -17.29 -4.49
N ILE A 19 -21.88 -18.42 -4.38
CA ILE A 19 -20.57 -18.67 -4.99
C ILE A 19 -20.72 -19.86 -5.93
N LEU A 20 -20.28 -19.71 -7.19
CA LEU A 20 -20.20 -20.81 -8.14
C LEU A 20 -18.74 -21.14 -8.41
N ILE A 21 -18.34 -22.37 -8.11
CA ILE A 21 -17.05 -22.92 -8.51
C ILE A 21 -17.23 -23.63 -9.85
N CYS A 22 -16.49 -23.20 -10.88
CA CYS A 22 -16.47 -23.88 -12.17
C CYS A 22 -15.11 -24.53 -12.40
N THR A 23 -15.11 -25.78 -12.83
CA THR A 23 -13.87 -26.52 -13.14
C THR A 23 -14.05 -27.42 -14.36
N VAL A 24 -12.99 -28.13 -14.72
CA VAL A 24 -13.02 -29.31 -15.60
C VAL A 24 -12.29 -30.46 -14.91
N ASP A 25 -12.24 -31.65 -15.53
CA ASP A 25 -11.86 -32.88 -14.83
C ASP A 25 -10.47 -32.84 -14.20
N ASP A 26 -9.49 -32.19 -14.84
CA ASP A 26 -8.12 -32.08 -14.34
C ASP A 26 -7.95 -31.07 -13.21
N GLY A 27 -8.92 -30.17 -13.02
CA GLY A 27 -9.01 -29.24 -11.88
C GLY A 27 -9.94 -29.72 -10.77
N ALA A 28 -10.57 -30.90 -10.90
CA ALA A 28 -11.63 -31.36 -9.99
C ALA A 28 -11.15 -31.55 -8.54
N ALA A 29 -9.93 -32.03 -8.34
CA ALA A 29 -9.37 -32.22 -7.00
C ALA A 29 -9.19 -30.90 -6.24
N VAL A 30 -8.66 -29.87 -6.91
CA VAL A 30 -8.52 -28.51 -6.35
C VAL A 30 -9.89 -27.88 -6.13
N ALA A 31 -10.83 -28.06 -7.06
CA ALA A 31 -12.20 -27.57 -6.92
C ALA A 31 -12.89 -28.15 -5.68
N GLN A 32 -12.75 -29.46 -5.46
CA GLN A 32 -13.29 -30.15 -4.28
C GLN A 32 -12.68 -29.61 -2.98
N LEU A 33 -11.35 -29.38 -2.97
CA LEU A 33 -10.65 -28.80 -1.82
C LEU A 33 -11.19 -27.40 -1.46
N VAL A 34 -11.37 -26.53 -2.46
CA VAL A 34 -11.94 -25.18 -2.26
C VAL A 34 -13.40 -25.26 -1.81
N TYR A 35 -14.18 -26.16 -2.40
CA TYR A 35 -15.59 -26.38 -2.03
C TYR A 35 -15.72 -26.79 -0.56
N GLU A 36 -14.96 -27.79 -0.10
CA GLU A 36 -14.97 -28.27 1.28
C GLU A 36 -14.60 -27.17 2.27
N ASP A 37 -13.57 -26.37 1.95
CA ASP A 37 -13.18 -25.23 2.78
C ASP A 37 -14.31 -24.20 2.89
N PHE A 38 -14.96 -23.85 1.77
CA PHE A 38 -16.05 -22.87 1.77
C PHE A 38 -17.30 -23.37 2.52
N VAL A 39 -17.69 -24.63 2.33
CA VAL A 39 -18.79 -25.26 3.07
C VAL A 39 -18.50 -25.30 4.57
N SER A 40 -17.28 -25.68 4.97
CA SER A 40 -16.89 -25.72 6.39
C SER A 40 -16.93 -24.35 7.08
N ASN A 41 -16.87 -23.27 6.30
CA ASN A 41 -16.98 -21.89 6.76
C ASN A 41 -18.39 -21.28 6.55
N ASN A 42 -19.42 -22.11 6.33
CA ASN A 42 -20.82 -21.72 6.16
C ASN A 42 -21.09 -20.78 4.96
N LEU A 43 -20.29 -20.88 3.89
CA LEU A 43 -20.56 -20.15 2.65
C LEU A 43 -21.56 -20.92 1.77
N ASN A 44 -22.48 -20.21 1.13
CA ASN A 44 -23.38 -20.78 0.12
C ASN A 44 -22.63 -20.93 -1.21
N VAL A 45 -22.10 -22.13 -1.43
CA VAL A 45 -21.28 -22.48 -2.59
C VAL A 45 -21.87 -23.69 -3.32
N GLU A 46 -21.83 -23.63 -4.65
CA GLU A 46 -22.12 -24.76 -5.54
C GLU A 46 -20.96 -24.98 -6.49
N PHE A 47 -20.85 -26.21 -6.99
CA PHE A 47 -19.73 -26.65 -7.81
C PHE A 47 -20.24 -27.32 -9.09
N GLU A 48 -19.75 -26.87 -10.24
CA GLU A 48 -20.11 -27.38 -11.57
C GLU A 48 -18.86 -27.75 -12.39
N ASN A 49 -18.87 -28.97 -12.95
CA ASN A 49 -17.84 -29.44 -13.86
C ASN A 49 -18.32 -29.26 -15.32
N LEU A 50 -17.58 -28.44 -16.07
CA LEU A 50 -17.93 -28.01 -17.43
C LEU A 50 -17.19 -28.81 -18.53
N SER A 51 -16.58 -29.95 -18.20
CA SER A 51 -15.84 -30.80 -19.15
C SER A 51 -16.69 -31.30 -20.32
N GLN A 52 -18.00 -31.44 -20.12
CA GLN A 52 -18.91 -31.97 -21.14
C GLN A 52 -19.50 -30.84 -22.00
N PRO A 53 -19.66 -31.02 -23.32
CA PRO A 53 -20.21 -29.99 -24.21
C PRO A 53 -21.64 -29.54 -23.86
N ASN A 54 -22.39 -30.37 -23.15
CA ASN A 54 -23.77 -30.10 -22.73
C ASN A 54 -23.87 -29.79 -21.22
N ALA A 55 -22.76 -29.46 -20.57
CA ALA A 55 -22.78 -29.07 -19.16
C ALA A 55 -23.60 -27.79 -18.98
N ALA A 56 -24.59 -27.83 -18.08
CA ALA A 56 -25.30 -26.64 -17.68
C ALA A 56 -24.39 -25.78 -16.79
N CYS A 57 -24.46 -24.46 -16.96
CA CYS A 57 -23.72 -23.51 -16.16
C CYS A 57 -24.67 -22.50 -15.50
N SER A 58 -24.64 -22.45 -14.17
CA SER A 58 -25.52 -21.60 -13.36
C SER A 58 -24.93 -20.21 -13.09
N VAL A 59 -23.95 -19.75 -13.87
CA VAL A 59 -23.25 -18.46 -13.68
C VAL A 59 -24.18 -17.26 -13.59
N ARG A 60 -25.37 -17.31 -14.22
CA ARG A 60 -26.39 -16.24 -14.10
C ARG A 60 -26.94 -16.09 -12.70
N GLN A 61 -27.07 -17.20 -11.98
CA GLN A 61 -27.73 -17.29 -10.69
C GLN A 61 -26.75 -17.11 -9.52
N CYS A 62 -25.43 -17.08 -9.77
CA CYS A 62 -24.42 -16.86 -8.73
C CYS A 62 -24.12 -15.37 -8.49
N ASN A 63 -23.57 -15.02 -7.32
CA ASN A 63 -23.07 -13.66 -7.08
C ASN A 63 -21.59 -13.55 -7.47
N VAL A 64 -20.78 -14.55 -7.14
CA VAL A 64 -19.33 -14.61 -7.40
C VAL A 64 -19.01 -15.88 -8.19
N LEU A 65 -18.14 -15.77 -9.19
CA LEU A 65 -17.60 -16.90 -9.96
C LEU A 65 -16.16 -17.20 -9.53
N VAL A 66 -15.89 -18.46 -9.20
CA VAL A 66 -14.55 -18.97 -8.83
C VAL A 66 -14.14 -20.03 -9.86
N PRO A 67 -13.47 -19.65 -10.96
CA PRO A 67 -13.01 -20.60 -11.96
C PRO A 67 -11.69 -21.25 -11.52
N ILE A 68 -11.66 -22.59 -11.56
CA ILE A 68 -10.46 -23.39 -11.33
C ILE A 68 -9.77 -23.61 -12.68
N LEU A 69 -8.66 -22.90 -12.87
CA LEU A 69 -7.96 -22.77 -14.13
C LEU A 69 -6.90 -23.86 -14.30
N THR A 70 -6.98 -24.53 -15.44
CA THR A 70 -6.02 -25.53 -15.95
C THR A 70 -5.85 -25.32 -17.45
N ALA A 71 -4.85 -25.97 -18.05
CA ALA A 71 -4.69 -25.96 -19.51
C ALA A 71 -5.94 -26.50 -20.23
N ARG A 72 -6.62 -27.51 -19.66
CA ARG A 72 -7.87 -28.04 -20.23
C ARG A 72 -9.03 -27.08 -20.06
N PHE A 73 -9.09 -26.33 -18.95
CA PHE A 73 -10.11 -25.30 -18.75
C PHE A 73 -10.06 -24.25 -19.86
N GLU A 74 -8.85 -23.80 -20.23
CA GLU A 74 -8.64 -22.80 -21.29
C GLU A 74 -9.10 -23.29 -22.68
N GLN A 75 -8.98 -24.60 -22.94
CA GLN A 75 -9.38 -25.22 -24.20
C GLN A 75 -10.88 -25.57 -24.25
N THR A 76 -11.59 -25.48 -23.13
CA THR A 76 -12.99 -25.92 -23.03
C THR A 76 -13.96 -24.79 -23.39
N PRO A 77 -14.76 -24.92 -24.47
CA PRO A 77 -15.66 -23.84 -24.92
C PRO A 77 -16.68 -23.42 -23.85
N MET A 78 -17.21 -24.37 -23.07
CA MET A 78 -18.17 -24.07 -21.99
C MET A 78 -17.56 -23.15 -20.92
N CYS A 79 -16.29 -23.35 -20.58
CA CYS A 79 -15.57 -22.50 -19.62
C CYS A 79 -15.39 -21.08 -20.13
N ARG A 80 -15.05 -20.93 -21.42
CA ARG A 80 -14.98 -19.61 -22.08
C ARG A 80 -16.33 -18.91 -22.04
N GLY A 81 -17.40 -19.61 -22.38
CA GLY A 81 -18.76 -19.08 -22.29
C GLY A 81 -19.08 -18.60 -20.88
N ALA A 82 -18.80 -19.41 -19.85
CA ALA A 82 -19.09 -19.09 -18.46
C ALA A 82 -18.40 -17.79 -18.01
N LEU A 83 -17.13 -17.63 -18.36
CA LEU A 83 -16.35 -16.41 -18.06
C LEU A 83 -16.85 -15.18 -18.83
N GLU A 84 -17.14 -15.31 -20.13
CA GLU A 84 -17.69 -14.22 -20.94
C GLU A 84 -19.05 -13.75 -20.39
N GLU A 85 -19.90 -14.67 -19.96
CA GLU A 85 -21.20 -14.37 -19.37
C GLU A 85 -21.07 -13.70 -18.00
N ALA A 86 -20.16 -14.17 -17.14
CA ALA A 86 -19.84 -13.51 -15.88
C ALA A 86 -19.38 -12.06 -16.10
N ARG A 87 -18.50 -11.82 -17.07
CA ARG A 87 -18.04 -10.47 -17.45
C ARG A 87 -19.18 -9.60 -17.97
N ARG A 88 -20.04 -10.14 -18.85
CA ARG A 88 -21.20 -9.44 -19.40
C ARG A 88 -22.16 -8.99 -18.30
N LEU A 89 -22.31 -9.81 -17.26
CA LEU A 89 -23.15 -9.53 -16.09
C LEU A 89 -22.42 -8.76 -14.98
N GLN A 90 -21.16 -8.37 -15.20
CA GLN A 90 -20.31 -7.68 -14.23
C GLN A 90 -20.19 -8.42 -12.89
N LYS A 91 -20.20 -9.76 -12.92
CA LYS A 91 -20.02 -10.59 -11.73
C LYS A 91 -18.54 -10.60 -11.33
N PRO A 92 -18.20 -10.51 -10.03
CA PRO A 92 -16.83 -10.70 -9.57
C PRO A 92 -16.29 -12.09 -9.93
N ILE A 93 -15.06 -12.14 -10.45
CA ILE A 93 -14.35 -13.36 -10.83
C ILE A 93 -13.12 -13.51 -9.94
N VAL A 94 -12.96 -14.67 -9.29
CA VAL A 94 -11.81 -14.98 -8.41
C VAL A 94 -11.11 -16.25 -8.93
N PRO A 95 -10.15 -16.10 -9.86
CA PRO A 95 -9.48 -17.23 -10.51
C PRO A 95 -8.52 -17.98 -9.58
N VAL A 96 -8.54 -19.31 -9.68
CA VAL A 96 -7.60 -20.21 -8.98
C VAL A 96 -6.84 -21.04 -9.99
N ILE A 97 -5.53 -20.87 -10.13
CA ILE A 97 -4.68 -21.72 -10.97
C ILE A 97 -4.39 -23.03 -10.22
N ALA A 98 -4.83 -24.15 -10.82
CA ALA A 98 -4.70 -25.50 -10.27
C ALA A 98 -3.51 -26.29 -10.80
N THR A 99 -2.79 -25.78 -11.80
CA THR A 99 -1.65 -26.49 -12.41
C THR A 99 -0.34 -25.76 -12.13
N LYS A 100 0.64 -26.49 -11.59
CA LYS A 100 1.98 -25.97 -11.32
C LYS A 100 2.71 -25.65 -12.63
N ASP A 101 3.47 -24.55 -12.64
CA ASP A 101 4.29 -24.09 -13.77
C ASP A 101 3.54 -23.80 -15.08
N TRP A 102 2.21 -23.77 -15.03
CA TRP A 102 1.35 -23.37 -16.13
C TRP A 102 0.86 -21.93 -15.93
N ARG A 103 0.69 -21.21 -17.04
CA ARG A 103 0.12 -19.86 -17.07
C ARG A 103 -0.96 -19.82 -18.14
N PRO A 104 -2.05 -19.08 -17.92
CA PRO A 104 -3.07 -18.87 -18.93
C PRO A 104 -2.46 -18.09 -20.11
N GLU A 105 -2.90 -18.41 -21.32
CA GLU A 105 -2.49 -17.72 -22.53
C GLU A 105 -3.71 -17.05 -23.23
N ASP A 106 -3.44 -16.39 -24.35
CA ASP A 106 -4.44 -15.84 -25.28
C ASP A 106 -5.65 -15.12 -24.62
N TRP A 107 -6.83 -15.72 -24.72
CA TRP A 107 -8.09 -15.12 -24.31
C TRP A 107 -8.26 -15.18 -22.80
N LEU A 108 -7.74 -16.22 -22.14
CA LEU A 108 -7.94 -16.46 -20.73
C LEU A 108 -7.12 -15.46 -19.90
N ASP A 109 -5.87 -15.19 -20.30
CA ASP A 109 -5.02 -14.18 -19.68
C ASP A 109 -5.70 -12.79 -19.72
N LEU A 110 -6.17 -12.38 -20.91
CA LEU A 110 -6.93 -11.13 -21.07
C LEU A 110 -8.25 -11.11 -20.28
N THR A 111 -8.84 -12.29 -20.07
CA THR A 111 -10.12 -12.43 -19.39
C THR A 111 -9.98 -12.22 -17.89
N ILE A 112 -8.91 -12.73 -17.29
CA ILE A 112 -8.63 -12.64 -15.87
C ILE A 112 -7.65 -11.52 -15.50
N ALA A 113 -7.12 -10.80 -16.50
CA ALA A 113 -6.30 -9.61 -16.29
C ALA A 113 -7.00 -8.63 -15.33
N GLY A 114 -6.27 -8.20 -14.30
CA GLY A 114 -6.78 -7.36 -13.20
C GLY A 114 -7.46 -8.10 -12.03
N CYS A 115 -7.66 -9.43 -12.14
CA CYS A 115 -8.09 -10.26 -11.01
C CYS A 115 -6.89 -10.70 -10.16
N GLU A 116 -7.09 -10.79 -8.85
CA GLU A 116 -6.17 -11.51 -7.96
C GLU A 116 -6.26 -13.02 -8.26
N VAL A 117 -5.13 -13.64 -8.55
CA VAL A 117 -5.05 -15.05 -8.95
C VAL A 117 -4.46 -15.89 -7.83
N PHE A 118 -5.19 -16.87 -7.35
CA PHE A 118 -4.73 -17.78 -6.31
C PHE A 118 -4.09 -19.02 -6.94
N ARG A 119 -2.89 -19.41 -6.51
CA ARG A 119 -2.21 -20.62 -6.99
C ARG A 119 -2.35 -21.73 -5.95
N ILE A 120 -3.23 -22.69 -6.19
CA ILE A 120 -3.52 -23.81 -5.28
C ILE A 120 -3.50 -25.09 -6.10
N PHE A 121 -2.53 -25.95 -5.86
CA PHE A 121 -2.30 -27.16 -6.67
C PHE A 121 -2.76 -28.43 -5.95
N ASP A 122 -2.73 -28.40 -4.62
CA ASP A 122 -2.97 -29.51 -3.71
C ASP A 122 -3.24 -28.99 -2.29
N ASN A 123 -3.46 -29.91 -1.34
CA ASN A 123 -3.71 -29.58 0.05
C ASN A 123 -2.51 -28.86 0.70
N GLU A 124 -1.28 -29.28 0.38
CA GLU A 124 -0.06 -28.67 0.92
C GLU A 124 0.06 -27.21 0.48
N SER A 125 -0.05 -26.93 -0.81
CA SER A 125 0.00 -25.56 -1.36
C SER A 125 -1.18 -24.69 -0.94
N ALA A 126 -2.36 -25.27 -0.67
CA ALA A 126 -3.53 -24.55 -0.15
C ALA A 126 -3.31 -23.99 1.26
N TYR A 127 -2.72 -24.83 2.13
CA TYR A 127 -2.56 -24.54 3.56
C TYR A 127 -1.10 -24.26 3.97
N GLU A 128 -0.18 -24.18 3.01
CA GLU A 128 1.18 -23.72 3.21
C GLU A 128 1.15 -22.39 3.96
N ALA A 129 1.82 -22.36 5.12
CA ALA A 129 1.85 -21.19 5.96
C ALA A 129 2.61 -20.07 5.25
N PHE A 130 1.88 -19.02 4.90
CA PHE A 130 2.41 -17.77 4.38
C PHE A 130 2.16 -16.68 5.43
N LEU A 131 3.20 -16.36 6.21
CA LEU A 131 3.10 -15.39 7.31
C LEU A 131 2.12 -15.89 8.39
N ASP A 132 1.04 -15.14 8.66
CA ASP A 132 0.00 -15.45 9.63
C ASP A 132 -1.24 -16.11 8.97
N SER A 133 -1.18 -16.47 7.69
CA SER A 133 -2.31 -17.01 6.92
C SER A 133 -1.88 -18.08 5.90
N SER A 134 -2.83 -18.62 5.13
CA SER A 134 -2.60 -19.54 4.01
C SER A 134 -3.27 -19.05 2.72
N ARG A 135 -2.89 -19.60 1.56
CA ARG A 135 -3.52 -19.27 0.26
C ARG A 135 -5.03 -19.52 0.28
N MET A 136 -5.46 -20.62 0.91
CA MET A 136 -6.88 -20.92 1.09
C MET A 136 -7.60 -19.86 1.94
N SER A 137 -6.98 -19.41 3.04
CA SER A 137 -7.59 -18.37 3.87
C SER A 137 -7.67 -17.02 3.16
N GLY A 138 -6.70 -16.67 2.32
CA GLY A 138 -6.73 -15.48 1.46
C GLY A 138 -7.84 -15.56 0.42
N LEU A 139 -7.94 -16.71 -0.28
CA LEU A 139 -9.00 -16.98 -1.25
C LEU A 139 -10.39 -16.84 -0.62
N ARG A 140 -10.59 -17.45 0.56
CA ARG A 140 -11.86 -17.38 1.29
C ARG A 140 -12.20 -15.95 1.69
N ALA A 141 -11.22 -15.17 2.14
CA ALA A 141 -11.42 -13.77 2.51
C ALA A 141 -11.84 -12.91 1.30
N ASP A 142 -11.16 -13.04 0.16
CA ASP A 142 -11.49 -12.31 -1.08
C ASP A 142 -12.90 -12.67 -1.60
N VAL A 143 -13.23 -13.97 -1.66
CA VAL A 143 -14.56 -14.42 -2.11
C VAL A 143 -15.65 -13.90 -1.16
N THR A 144 -15.46 -14.02 0.15
CA THR A 144 -16.43 -13.54 1.15
C THR A 144 -16.66 -12.04 1.03
N MET A 145 -15.61 -11.27 0.75
CA MET A 145 -15.70 -9.84 0.50
C MET A 145 -16.52 -9.52 -0.75
N ARG A 146 -16.29 -10.25 -1.85
CA ARG A 146 -16.99 -10.05 -3.13
C ARG A 146 -18.45 -10.52 -3.13
N CYS A 147 -18.85 -11.37 -2.18
CA CYS A 147 -20.25 -11.74 -1.99
C CYS A 147 -21.10 -10.58 -1.43
N ARG A 148 -20.48 -9.56 -0.84
CA ARG A 148 -21.19 -8.43 -0.24
C ARG A 148 -21.74 -7.51 -1.34
N PRO A 149 -22.96 -6.95 -1.16
CA PRO A 149 -23.48 -5.97 -2.10
C PRO A 149 -22.53 -4.77 -2.16
N VAL A 150 -22.26 -4.29 -3.37
CA VAL A 150 -21.44 -3.09 -3.62
C VAL A 150 -22.37 -1.89 -3.82
N PRO A 151 -22.49 -0.98 -2.85
CA PRO A 151 -23.28 0.24 -3.02
C PRO A 151 -22.82 1.09 -4.22
N SER A 152 -23.80 1.70 -4.86
CA SER A 152 -23.66 2.59 -6.00
C SER A 152 -22.84 3.83 -5.65
N ARG A 153 -22.25 4.48 -6.66
CA ARG A 153 -21.49 5.74 -6.48
C ARG A 153 -22.29 6.82 -5.74
N ALA A 154 -23.59 6.93 -5.98
CA ALA A 154 -24.46 7.89 -5.30
C ALA A 154 -24.64 7.56 -3.81
N GLU A 155 -24.79 6.28 -3.47
CA GLU A 155 -24.85 5.82 -2.08
C GLU A 155 -23.52 6.08 -1.35
N ARG A 156 -22.38 5.85 -2.04
CA ARG A 156 -21.04 6.16 -1.53
C ARG A 156 -20.88 7.64 -1.18
N GLU A 157 -21.23 8.50 -2.14
CA GLU A 157 -21.07 9.94 -1.97
C GLU A 157 -21.96 10.46 -0.84
N LYS A 158 -23.19 9.95 -0.74
CA LYS A 158 -24.12 10.27 0.35
C LYS A 158 -23.57 9.87 1.72
N ALA A 159 -22.96 8.70 1.83
CA ALA A 159 -22.32 8.23 3.06
C ALA A 159 -21.11 9.10 3.45
N GLU A 160 -20.26 9.45 2.48
CA GLU A 160 -19.10 10.31 2.73
C GLU A 160 -19.50 11.74 3.11
N ILE A 161 -20.46 12.33 2.40
CA ILE A 161 -21.05 13.64 2.73
C ILE A 161 -21.59 13.64 4.16
N LYS A 162 -22.29 12.57 4.56
CA LYS A 162 -22.80 12.43 5.93
C LYS A 162 -21.65 12.41 6.95
N SER A 163 -20.62 11.58 6.74
CA SER A 163 -19.45 11.50 7.64
C SER A 163 -18.68 12.82 7.73
N LEU A 164 -18.48 13.50 6.60
CA LEU A 164 -17.81 14.81 6.58
C LEU A 164 -18.63 15.86 7.32
N LYS A 165 -19.95 15.90 7.15
CA LYS A 165 -20.83 16.81 7.90
C LYS A 165 -20.72 16.57 9.41
N GLU A 166 -20.69 15.32 9.86
CA GLU A 166 -20.50 14.97 11.27
C GLU A 166 -19.13 15.45 11.80
N LYS A 167 -18.04 15.18 11.07
CA LYS A 167 -16.68 15.63 11.43
C LYS A 167 -16.52 17.15 11.42
N ILE A 168 -17.15 17.82 10.46
CA ILE A 168 -17.18 19.29 10.37
C ILE A 168 -17.93 19.87 11.56
N GLN A 169 -19.05 19.26 11.96
CA GLN A 169 -19.80 19.70 13.13
C GLN A 169 -18.97 19.56 14.42
N GLU A 170 -18.19 18.49 14.55
CA GLU A 170 -17.22 18.32 15.64
C GLU A 170 -16.15 19.42 15.61
N CYS A 171 -15.58 19.74 14.44
CA CYS A 171 -14.58 20.79 14.29
C CYS A 171 -15.15 22.18 14.61
N LYS A 172 -16.38 22.46 14.19
CA LYS A 172 -17.08 23.70 14.47
C LYS A 172 -17.22 23.96 15.97
N GLY A 173 -17.41 22.91 16.78
CA GLY A 173 -17.43 23.03 18.25
C GLY A 173 -16.09 23.40 18.88
N LYS A 174 -14.96 23.22 18.15
CA LYS A 174 -13.60 23.49 18.63
C LYS A 174 -13.05 24.85 18.18
N LEU A 175 -13.75 25.55 17.29
CA LEU A 175 -13.32 26.82 16.69
C LEU A 175 -14.06 28.01 17.30
N LYS A 176 -13.34 29.12 17.51
CA LYS A 176 -13.91 30.40 17.94
C LYS A 176 -14.59 31.12 16.79
N THR A 177 -14.10 30.94 15.56
CA THR A 177 -14.63 31.59 14.36
C THR A 177 -15.06 30.56 13.32
N TRP A 178 -16.24 30.78 12.72
CA TRP A 178 -16.80 29.88 11.71
C TRP A 178 -17.53 30.66 10.61
N PRO A 179 -17.37 30.31 9.31
CA PRO A 179 -16.43 29.32 8.78
C PRO A 179 -14.97 29.77 8.90
N PRO A 180 -14.02 28.83 8.96
CA PRO A 180 -12.59 29.16 8.93
C PRO A 180 -12.23 29.87 7.62
N ALA A 181 -11.16 30.68 7.64
CA ALA A 181 -10.67 31.34 6.44
C ALA A 181 -10.30 30.31 5.37
N HIS A 182 -10.93 30.40 4.21
CA HIS A 182 -10.65 29.49 3.11
C HIS A 182 -9.24 29.75 2.59
N LYS A 183 -8.36 28.74 2.68
CA LYS A 183 -7.08 28.80 1.97
C LYS A 183 -7.37 28.50 0.51
N LEU A 184 -7.13 29.48 -0.37
CA LEU A 184 -7.10 29.26 -1.81
C LEU A 184 -6.07 28.17 -2.10
N ARG A 185 -6.54 26.93 -2.14
CA ARG A 185 -5.81 25.85 -2.79
C ARG A 185 -5.99 26.19 -4.24
N THR A 186 -4.93 26.69 -4.88
CA THR A 186 -4.97 26.93 -6.31
C THR A 186 -5.59 25.69 -6.93
N LEU A 187 -6.76 25.85 -7.53
CA LEU A 187 -7.22 24.96 -8.58
C LEU A 187 -6.15 25.12 -9.66
N SER A 188 -4.98 24.48 -9.49
CA SER A 188 -4.13 24.14 -10.62
C SER A 188 -4.95 23.08 -11.33
N ILE A 189 -5.89 23.59 -12.12
CA ILE A 189 -6.73 22.89 -13.06
C ILE A 189 -5.82 21.84 -13.70
N LEU A 190 -6.06 20.57 -13.40
CA LEU A 190 -6.20 19.43 -14.31
C LEU A 190 -5.21 19.22 -15.47
N THR A 191 -4.24 20.08 -15.75
CA THR A 191 -3.49 20.07 -17.00
C THR A 191 -2.06 19.57 -16.86
N ASP A 192 -1.50 19.53 -15.66
CA ASP A 192 -0.17 18.91 -15.47
C ASP A 192 -0.07 18.12 -14.16
N ARG A 193 -0.49 16.85 -14.23
CA ARG A 193 -0.20 15.84 -13.19
C ARG A 193 1.23 15.35 -13.30
N GLN A 194 2.19 16.27 -13.19
CA GLN A 194 3.61 15.92 -13.13
C GLN A 194 4.08 15.94 -11.69
N ALA A 195 4.73 14.85 -11.29
CA ALA A 195 5.38 14.76 -9.99
C ALA A 195 6.51 15.79 -9.89
N VAL A 196 6.63 16.41 -8.71
CA VAL A 196 7.72 17.33 -8.41
C VAL A 196 9.00 16.50 -8.24
N ARG A 197 9.98 16.74 -9.11
CA ARG A 197 11.29 16.09 -9.03
C ARG A 197 12.12 16.76 -7.93
N VAL A 198 12.63 15.97 -7.00
CA VAL A 198 13.47 16.44 -5.89
C VAL A 198 14.89 15.93 -6.10
N THR A 199 15.84 16.84 -6.20
CA THR A 199 17.26 16.47 -6.13
C THR A 199 17.65 16.34 -4.66
N LEU A 200 17.94 15.12 -4.22
CA LEU A 200 18.49 14.88 -2.89
C LEU A 200 19.96 15.30 -2.91
N SER A 201 20.35 16.24 -2.04
CA SER A 201 21.75 16.61 -1.85
C SER A 201 22.53 15.43 -1.27
N GLU A 202 23.77 15.24 -1.72
CA GLU A 202 24.67 14.25 -1.14
C GLU A 202 24.90 14.54 0.36
N LEU A 203 24.97 13.48 1.17
CA LEU A 203 25.33 13.59 2.58
C LEU A 203 26.76 14.16 2.67
N ASN A 204 26.88 15.40 3.18
CA ASN A 204 28.14 16.16 3.19
C ASN A 204 29.19 15.66 4.20
N ALA A 205 28.88 14.66 5.03
CA ALA A 205 29.82 14.05 5.98
C ALA A 205 29.46 12.58 6.21
N GLN A 206 30.43 11.75 6.64
CA GLN A 206 30.18 10.43 7.23
C GLN A 206 29.70 10.63 8.67
N PRO A 207 28.40 10.54 8.98
CA PRO A 207 27.98 10.56 10.35
C PRO A 207 28.37 9.20 10.97
N ASP A 208 28.88 9.21 12.21
CA ASP A 208 29.26 7.99 12.94
C ASP A 208 27.97 7.34 13.49
N VAL A 209 27.15 6.80 12.58
CA VAL A 209 25.85 6.20 12.89
C VAL A 209 26.02 4.69 12.99
N THR A 210 25.98 4.17 14.22
CA THR A 210 25.90 2.73 14.45
C THR A 210 24.49 2.23 14.08
N HIS A 211 24.38 1.56 12.94
CA HIS A 211 23.17 0.85 12.55
C HIS A 211 22.94 -0.33 13.52
N MET A 212 21.84 -0.28 14.29
CA MET A 212 21.42 -1.40 15.14
C MET A 212 20.45 -2.28 14.36
N HIS A 213 20.80 -3.57 14.23
CA HIS A 213 19.91 -4.58 13.68
C HIS A 213 18.92 -5.02 14.76
N GLU A 214 17.68 -4.53 14.69
CA GLU A 214 16.61 -4.95 15.60
C GLU A 214 15.86 -6.14 15.00
N THR A 215 16.07 -7.34 15.55
CA THR A 215 15.25 -8.51 15.19
C THR A 215 13.94 -8.48 15.98
N ILE A 216 12.85 -8.05 15.36
CA ILE A 216 11.53 -8.02 16.01
C ILE A 216 10.94 -9.45 16.11
N SER A 217 10.37 -9.74 17.28
CA SER A 217 9.42 -10.84 17.46
C SER A 217 8.15 -10.54 16.66
N ARG A 218 7.89 -11.32 15.61
CA ARG A 218 6.83 -11.21 14.59
C ARG A 218 5.41 -10.88 15.09
N SER A 219 5.14 -11.04 16.37
CA SER A 219 3.82 -10.93 17.03
C SER A 219 3.23 -9.52 17.13
N ASP A 220 4.01 -8.44 16.95
CA ASP A 220 3.57 -7.06 17.26
C ASP A 220 3.40 -6.14 16.04
N ILE A 221 3.70 -6.61 14.83
CA ILE A 221 3.60 -5.79 13.61
C ILE A 221 2.18 -5.86 13.07
N LYS A 222 1.45 -4.73 13.17
CA LYS A 222 0.10 -4.62 12.63
C LYS A 222 0.15 -4.55 11.11
N ALA A 223 -0.68 -5.36 10.47
CA ALA A 223 -0.95 -5.28 9.05
C ALA A 223 -1.37 -3.85 8.63
N PRO A 224 -1.02 -3.41 7.40
CA PRO A 224 -1.53 -2.15 6.87
C PRO A 224 -3.05 -2.14 6.92
N ALA A 225 -3.61 -1.05 7.41
CA ALA A 225 -5.06 -0.93 7.43
C ALA A 225 -5.60 -0.97 5.99
N PRO A 226 -6.73 -1.66 5.74
CA PRO A 226 -7.35 -1.71 4.43
C PRO A 226 -7.61 -0.30 3.89
N MET A 227 -7.24 -0.09 2.63
CA MET A 227 -7.47 1.18 1.93
C MET A 227 -8.92 1.37 1.55
N VAL A 228 -9.63 0.26 1.40
CA VAL A 228 -11.07 0.25 1.20
C VAL A 228 -11.80 -0.29 2.43
N ASP A 229 -13.09 -0.02 2.52
CA ASP A 229 -13.96 -0.63 3.51
C ASP A 229 -14.48 -1.99 3.04
N GLU A 230 -15.36 -2.54 3.87
CA GLU A 230 -15.92 -3.87 3.68
C GLU A 230 -16.83 -4.00 2.44
N TYR A 231 -17.06 -2.90 1.74
CA TYR A 231 -17.87 -2.78 0.53
C TYR A 231 -17.04 -2.35 -0.69
N GLY A 232 -15.71 -2.26 -0.55
CA GLY A 232 -14.80 -1.82 -1.60
C GLY A 232 -14.63 -0.30 -1.70
N PHE A 233 -15.06 0.47 -0.70
CA PHE A 233 -14.93 1.94 -0.75
C PHE A 233 -13.65 2.46 -0.17
N SER A 234 -12.94 3.25 -0.97
CA SER A 234 -11.77 3.98 -0.53
C SER A 234 -12.02 4.78 0.76
N LYS A 235 -11.34 4.37 1.84
CA LYS A 235 -11.22 5.12 3.10
C LYS A 235 -10.32 6.36 2.98
N ARG A 236 -9.73 6.61 1.79
CA ARG A 236 -8.81 7.73 1.45
C ARG A 236 -7.89 8.09 2.61
N ARG A 237 -7.08 7.12 3.06
CA ARG A 237 -6.08 7.34 4.12
C ARG A 237 -4.82 7.89 3.49
N GLU A 238 -4.23 8.94 4.05
CA GLU A 238 -2.90 9.36 3.58
C GLU A 238 -1.84 8.36 4.04
N VAL A 239 -1.11 7.76 3.10
CA VAL A 239 0.08 6.96 3.37
C VAL A 239 1.31 7.62 2.77
N ASP A 240 2.46 7.40 3.39
CA ASP A 240 3.71 8.04 2.98
C ASP A 240 4.27 7.36 1.72
N CYS A 241 4.18 6.03 1.65
CA CYS A 241 4.42 5.32 0.39
C CYS A 241 3.52 4.10 0.19
N MET A 242 3.34 3.75 -1.08
CA MET A 242 2.85 2.44 -1.49
C MET A 242 4.02 1.61 -2.02
N ILE A 243 4.17 0.35 -1.59
CA ILE A 243 5.16 -0.57 -2.16
C ILE A 243 4.57 -1.27 -3.37
N SER A 244 5.28 -1.20 -4.48
CA SER A 244 4.97 -1.86 -5.75
C SER A 244 6.07 -2.89 -6.04
N TYR A 245 5.72 -4.16 -6.18
CA TYR A 245 6.68 -5.25 -6.35
C TYR A 245 6.04 -6.46 -7.05
N GLU A 246 6.88 -7.39 -7.51
CA GLU A 246 6.43 -8.68 -8.06
C GLU A 246 6.40 -9.75 -6.96
N TRP A 247 5.40 -10.64 -6.97
CA TRP A 247 5.07 -11.53 -5.84
C TRP A 247 6.26 -12.33 -5.30
N ASP A 248 7.18 -12.78 -6.14
CA ASP A 248 8.35 -13.55 -5.73
C ASP A 248 9.33 -12.77 -4.82
N ASN A 249 9.27 -11.42 -4.84
CA ASN A 249 10.07 -10.54 -3.98
C ASN A 249 9.48 -10.29 -2.58
N HIS A 250 8.39 -10.98 -2.21
CA HIS A 250 7.67 -10.79 -0.93
C HIS A 250 8.58 -10.86 0.31
N LYS A 251 9.64 -11.68 0.30
CA LYS A 251 10.57 -11.78 1.45
C LYS A 251 11.30 -10.47 1.71
N LEU A 252 11.91 -9.88 0.69
CA LEU A 252 12.64 -8.63 0.80
C LEU A 252 11.70 -7.46 1.13
N VAL A 253 10.55 -7.41 0.45
CA VAL A 253 9.51 -6.40 0.66
C VAL A 253 9.01 -6.41 2.09
N ARG A 254 8.77 -7.61 2.65
CA ARG A 254 8.38 -7.77 4.05
C ARG A 254 9.42 -7.15 4.97
N GLN A 255 10.69 -7.51 4.83
CA GLN A 255 11.73 -7.02 5.74
C GLN A 255 11.85 -5.49 5.68
N ILE A 256 11.76 -4.90 4.48
CA ILE A 256 11.75 -3.44 4.32
C ILE A 256 10.51 -2.80 4.94
N TYR A 257 9.33 -3.42 4.83
CA TYR A 257 8.12 -2.93 5.49
C TYR A 257 8.26 -2.94 7.02
N GLU A 258 8.85 -3.99 7.59
CA GLU A 258 9.09 -4.09 9.02
C GLU A 258 10.01 -2.94 9.47
N ASP A 259 11.08 -2.68 8.72
CA ASP A 259 11.99 -1.55 8.92
C ASP A 259 11.33 -0.17 8.78
N MET A 260 10.43 -0.01 7.80
CA MET A 260 9.64 1.19 7.59
C MET A 260 8.69 1.47 8.74
N THR A 261 8.03 0.42 9.25
CA THR A 261 7.08 0.51 10.36
C THR A 261 7.79 0.95 11.64
N MET A 262 8.98 0.42 11.91
CA MET A 262 9.82 0.85 13.04
C MET A 262 10.21 2.32 12.99
N ARG A 263 10.26 2.89 11.78
CA ARG A 263 10.64 4.29 11.50
C ARG A 263 9.41 5.18 11.28
N GLU A 264 8.23 4.72 11.70
CA GLU A 264 6.96 5.44 11.63
C GLU A 264 6.56 5.91 10.22
N ILE A 265 7.02 5.18 9.19
CA ILE A 265 6.59 5.42 7.82
C ILE A 265 5.29 4.66 7.60
N ARG A 266 4.23 5.37 7.18
CA ARG A 266 2.94 4.74 6.89
C ARG A 266 3.02 4.13 5.50
N VAL A 267 3.11 2.82 5.44
CA VAL A 267 3.25 2.06 4.20
C VAL A 267 1.96 1.32 3.88
N TRP A 268 1.62 1.24 2.59
CA TRP A 268 0.58 0.35 2.10
C TRP A 268 1.11 -0.53 0.96
N PHE A 269 0.68 -1.78 0.89
CA PHE A 269 1.04 -2.74 -0.15
C PHE A 269 0.05 -3.90 -0.10
N ASP A 270 0.09 -4.78 -1.09
CA ASP A 270 -0.92 -5.82 -1.37
C ASP A 270 -0.85 -7.09 -0.48
N ILE A 271 0.09 -7.17 0.47
CA ILE A 271 0.16 -8.29 1.45
C ILE A 271 -0.49 -7.89 2.78
N TRP A 272 -0.96 -8.90 3.53
CA TRP A 272 -1.53 -8.81 4.88
C TRP A 272 -2.97 -8.27 4.96
N GLY A 273 -3.86 -8.71 4.05
CA GLY A 273 -5.29 -8.42 4.17
C GLY A 273 -5.67 -6.96 3.90
N SER A 274 -4.74 -6.21 3.32
CA SER A 274 -4.89 -4.84 2.84
C SER A 274 -5.68 -4.77 1.52
N MET A 275 -5.70 -5.87 0.76
CA MET A 275 -6.59 -6.12 -0.36
C MET A 275 -7.95 -6.56 0.17
N GLN A 276 -8.85 -5.60 0.33
CA GLN A 276 -10.28 -5.87 0.53
C GLN A 276 -10.99 -5.46 -0.76
N GLY A 277 -12.04 -6.15 -1.19
CA GLY A 277 -12.83 -5.77 -2.37
C GLY A 277 -12.14 -6.07 -3.71
N ASN A 278 -12.48 -5.33 -4.76
CA ASN A 278 -11.88 -5.53 -6.09
C ASN A 278 -10.40 -5.14 -6.08
N ALA A 279 -9.51 -6.11 -6.33
CA ALA A 279 -8.05 -5.91 -6.37
C ALA A 279 -7.63 -4.67 -7.18
N SER A 280 -8.26 -4.45 -8.34
CA SER A 280 -7.97 -3.30 -9.20
C SER A 280 -8.38 -1.96 -8.56
N GLU A 281 -9.53 -1.90 -7.86
CA GLU A 281 -9.99 -0.69 -7.18
C GLU A 281 -9.15 -0.39 -5.93
N THR A 282 -8.78 -1.42 -5.20
CA THR A 282 -7.96 -1.30 -4.00
C THR A 282 -6.54 -0.88 -4.34
N MET A 283 -5.99 -1.39 -5.43
CA MET A 283 -4.70 -0.94 -5.94
C MET A 283 -4.73 0.50 -6.42
N ALA A 284 -5.73 0.87 -7.22
CA ALA A 284 -5.91 2.25 -7.65
C ALA A 284 -6.05 3.19 -6.45
N THR A 285 -6.80 2.77 -5.43
CA THR A 285 -6.94 3.50 -4.18
C THR A 285 -5.61 3.63 -3.44
N GLY A 286 -4.82 2.56 -3.36
CA GLY A 286 -3.49 2.58 -2.77
C GLY A 286 -2.58 3.61 -3.44
N VAL A 287 -2.53 3.59 -4.77
CA VAL A 287 -1.76 4.56 -5.57
C VAL A 287 -2.26 5.99 -5.32
N GLU A 288 -3.58 6.20 -5.31
CA GLU A 288 -4.17 7.52 -5.04
C GLU A 288 -3.82 8.05 -3.64
N CYS A 289 -3.82 7.17 -2.64
CA CYS A 289 -3.58 7.47 -1.23
C CYS A 289 -2.11 7.70 -0.89
N ALA A 290 -1.19 7.13 -1.67
CA ALA A 290 0.24 7.26 -1.46
C ALA A 290 0.80 8.60 -1.97
N LYS A 291 1.74 9.17 -1.22
CA LYS A 291 2.54 10.31 -1.70
C LYS A 291 3.61 9.87 -2.71
N VAL A 292 4.21 8.71 -2.47
CA VAL A 292 5.30 8.13 -3.27
C VAL A 292 5.02 6.65 -3.54
N LEU A 293 5.42 6.14 -4.70
CA LEU A 293 5.52 4.70 -4.94
C LEU A 293 6.96 4.23 -4.73
N LEU A 294 7.16 3.25 -3.84
CA LEU A 294 8.41 2.52 -3.68
C LEU A 294 8.39 1.30 -4.62
N VAL A 295 9.14 1.35 -5.71
CA VAL A 295 9.09 0.36 -6.79
C VAL A 295 10.25 -0.62 -6.67
N PHE A 296 9.96 -1.90 -6.46
CA PHE A 296 10.93 -2.99 -6.46
C PHE A 296 11.08 -3.51 -7.88
N LEU A 297 12.04 -2.93 -8.60
CA LEU A 297 12.24 -3.19 -10.01
C LEU A 297 13.06 -4.47 -10.18
N SER A 298 12.47 -5.45 -10.87
CA SER A 298 13.09 -6.71 -11.31
C SER A 298 12.71 -6.98 -12.76
N LYS A 299 13.37 -7.94 -13.42
CA LYS A 299 12.92 -8.40 -14.74
C LYS A 299 11.49 -8.93 -14.68
N ALA A 300 11.17 -9.74 -13.67
CA ALA A 300 9.82 -10.28 -13.49
C ALA A 300 8.76 -9.19 -13.29
N TYR A 301 9.09 -8.09 -12.59
CA TYR A 301 8.22 -6.91 -12.46
C TYR A 301 7.90 -6.28 -13.83
N THR A 302 8.91 -6.16 -14.70
CA THR A 302 8.73 -5.58 -16.05
C THR A 302 7.97 -6.49 -17.00
N GLU A 303 7.96 -7.80 -16.76
CA GLU A 303 7.23 -8.78 -17.55
C GLU A 303 5.80 -9.02 -17.02
N SER A 304 5.52 -8.59 -15.78
CA SER A 304 4.23 -8.75 -15.11
C SER A 304 3.20 -7.70 -15.58
N PRO A 305 2.11 -8.12 -16.26
CA PRO A 305 1.09 -7.18 -16.74
C PRO A 305 0.43 -6.37 -15.61
N TYR A 306 0.32 -6.97 -14.42
CA TYR A 306 -0.29 -6.35 -13.25
C TYR A 306 0.59 -5.23 -12.68
N CYS A 307 1.88 -5.50 -12.48
CA CYS A 307 2.85 -4.51 -12.03
C CYS A 307 2.95 -3.34 -13.02
N LEU A 308 3.01 -3.63 -14.32
CA LEU A 308 3.03 -2.61 -15.36
C LEU A 308 1.74 -1.77 -15.38
N MET A 309 0.58 -2.38 -15.18
CA MET A 309 -0.69 -1.67 -15.12
C MET A 309 -0.72 -0.68 -13.95
N GLU A 310 -0.29 -1.12 -12.76
CA GLU A 310 -0.18 -0.28 -11.58
C GLU A 310 0.82 0.87 -11.78
N PHE A 311 2.01 0.56 -12.30
CA PHE A 311 3.05 1.55 -12.58
C PHE A 311 2.55 2.60 -13.57
N ARG A 312 1.93 2.19 -14.68
CA ARG A 312 1.31 3.10 -15.67
C ARG A 312 0.22 3.96 -15.04
N TYR A 313 -0.59 3.38 -14.16
CA TYR A 313 -1.61 4.13 -13.44
C TYR A 313 -0.98 5.19 -12.53
N ALA A 314 0.08 4.87 -11.79
CA ALA A 314 0.82 5.82 -10.96
C ALA A 314 1.45 6.96 -11.77
N VAL A 315 2.06 6.65 -12.92
CA VAL A 315 2.58 7.65 -13.87
C VAL A 315 1.45 8.58 -14.33
N LYS A 316 0.31 8.03 -14.74
CA LYS A 316 -0.87 8.81 -15.17
C LYS A 316 -1.43 9.70 -14.04
N ARG A 317 -1.30 9.27 -12.77
CA ARG A 317 -1.71 10.05 -11.60
C ARG A 317 -0.65 11.05 -11.13
N GLY A 318 0.49 11.15 -11.80
CA GLY A 318 1.56 12.09 -11.44
C GLY A 318 2.23 11.75 -10.13
N LYS A 319 2.35 10.46 -9.80
CA LYS A 319 2.99 10.02 -8.56
C LYS A 319 4.51 10.07 -8.69
N ALA A 320 5.17 10.38 -7.58
CA ALA A 320 6.62 10.32 -7.49
C ALA A 320 7.09 8.92 -7.14
N PHE A 321 8.33 8.61 -7.49
CA PHE A 321 8.91 7.29 -7.30
C PHE A 321 10.14 7.33 -6.38
N VAL A 322 10.37 6.22 -5.69
CA VAL A 322 11.67 5.80 -5.16
C VAL A 322 11.87 4.39 -5.68
N VAL A 323 12.96 4.13 -6.40
CA VAL A 323 13.14 2.87 -7.13
C VAL A 323 14.24 2.04 -6.49
N LEU A 324 13.93 0.78 -6.21
CA LEU A 324 14.86 -0.22 -5.69
C LEU A 324 15.10 -1.27 -6.78
N ARG A 325 16.29 -1.27 -7.39
CA ARG A 325 16.70 -2.30 -8.36
C ARG A 325 17.08 -3.57 -7.61
N THR A 326 16.30 -4.62 -7.79
CA THR A 326 16.48 -5.91 -7.10
C THR A 326 17.28 -6.94 -7.91
N GLU A 327 17.59 -6.62 -9.16
CA GLU A 327 18.44 -7.44 -10.03
C GLU A 327 19.40 -6.54 -10.85
N PRO A 328 20.61 -7.00 -11.16
CA PRO A 328 21.55 -6.25 -11.99
C PRO A 328 21.14 -6.31 -13.47
N ASN A 329 21.52 -5.28 -14.24
CA ASN A 329 21.37 -5.24 -15.70
C ASN A 329 19.94 -5.42 -16.24
N ILE A 330 18.92 -4.99 -15.48
CA ILE A 330 17.53 -5.01 -15.95
C ILE A 330 17.39 -4.10 -17.16
N GLN A 331 16.94 -4.65 -18.28
CA GLN A 331 16.57 -3.87 -19.46
C GLN A 331 15.16 -3.31 -19.27
N LEU A 332 15.06 -1.99 -19.34
CA LEU A 332 13.80 -1.27 -19.22
C LEU A 332 13.42 -0.66 -20.56
N ASP A 333 12.14 -0.68 -20.87
CA ASP A 333 11.61 0.09 -21.98
C ASP A 333 11.87 1.59 -21.78
N GLN A 334 12.06 2.33 -22.88
CA GLN A 334 12.35 3.76 -22.85
C GLN A 334 11.30 4.56 -22.05
N TRP A 335 10.02 4.22 -22.17
CA TRP A 335 8.95 4.93 -21.45
C TRP A 335 9.05 4.76 -19.92
N MET A 336 9.57 3.63 -19.43
CA MET A 336 9.81 3.42 -18.00
C MET A 336 11.01 4.24 -17.53
N LEU A 337 12.09 4.26 -18.32
CA LEU A 337 13.25 5.11 -18.05
C LEU A 337 12.86 6.58 -17.95
N ASP A 338 12.05 7.06 -18.89
CA ASP A 338 11.54 8.44 -18.90
C ASP A 338 10.66 8.73 -17.66
N ALA A 339 9.87 7.75 -17.22
CA ALA A 339 8.99 7.89 -16.07
C ALA A 339 9.74 7.98 -14.72
N ILE A 340 10.82 7.21 -14.56
CA ILE A 340 11.62 7.19 -13.31
C ILE A 340 12.76 8.22 -13.32
N GLN A 341 13.04 8.86 -14.46
CA GLN A 341 14.13 9.81 -14.60
C GLN A 341 14.04 10.95 -13.58
N GLY A 342 15.13 11.13 -12.82
CA GLY A 342 15.25 12.20 -11.82
C GLY A 342 14.64 11.87 -10.47
N PHE A 343 14.19 10.63 -10.25
CA PHE A 343 13.85 10.10 -8.93
C PHE A 343 15.01 9.30 -8.32
N PRO A 344 15.05 9.16 -6.98
CA PRO A 344 16.09 8.37 -6.31
C PRO A 344 16.03 6.88 -6.70
N GLU A 345 17.19 6.33 -7.06
CA GLU A 345 17.39 4.92 -7.38
C GLU A 345 18.44 4.29 -6.47
N TYR A 346 18.18 3.07 -6.00
CA TYR A 346 19.09 2.30 -5.15
C TYR A 346 19.17 0.84 -5.62
N GLU A 347 20.36 0.24 -5.57
CA GLU A 347 20.57 -1.16 -5.93
C GLU A 347 20.53 -2.06 -4.70
N ILE A 348 19.45 -2.84 -4.54
CA ILE A 348 19.17 -3.69 -3.37
C ILE A 348 18.92 -5.13 -3.82
N TYR A 349 20.00 -5.86 -4.11
CA TYR A 349 19.92 -7.26 -4.56
C TYR A 349 19.65 -8.28 -3.44
N SER A 350 19.78 -7.86 -2.17
CA SER A 350 19.48 -8.68 -1.00
C SER A 350 19.20 -7.80 0.21
N TYR A 351 18.64 -8.36 1.27
CA TYR A 351 18.42 -7.64 2.52
C TYR A 351 19.73 -7.08 3.11
N ASN A 352 20.85 -7.81 2.99
CA ASN A 352 22.14 -7.35 3.49
C ASN A 352 22.65 -6.08 2.78
N ALA A 353 22.17 -5.79 1.57
CA ALA A 353 22.51 -4.54 0.89
C ALA A 353 21.96 -3.31 1.62
N LEU A 354 20.88 -3.46 2.40
CA LEU A 354 20.29 -2.36 3.17
C LEU A 354 21.17 -1.92 4.35
N GLU A 355 22.03 -2.82 4.83
CA GLU A 355 23.00 -2.55 5.90
C GLU A 355 24.27 -1.86 5.38
N THR A 356 24.47 -1.82 4.06
CA THR A 356 25.60 -1.11 3.47
C THR A 356 25.47 0.39 3.72
N LEU A 357 26.60 1.04 3.96
CA LEU A 357 26.63 2.46 4.31
C LEU A 357 26.82 3.31 3.06
N ILE A 358 25.91 4.24 2.82
CA ILE A 358 26.05 5.34 1.87
C ILE A 358 26.49 6.56 2.68
N ASN A 359 27.74 6.98 2.50
CA ASN A 359 28.34 8.08 3.26
C ASN A 359 28.12 7.96 4.78
N GLY A 360 28.35 6.77 5.35
CA GLY A 360 28.24 6.51 6.80
C GLY A 360 26.81 6.29 7.33
N VAL A 361 25.78 6.42 6.49
CA VAL A 361 24.38 6.14 6.84
C VAL A 361 23.95 4.84 6.19
N SER A 362 23.18 4.02 6.90
CA SER A 362 22.64 2.78 6.33
C SER A 362 21.76 3.06 5.10
N THR A 363 21.83 2.19 4.11
CA THR A 363 21.06 2.34 2.88
C THR A 363 19.55 2.35 3.16
N ILE A 364 19.08 1.57 4.15
CA ILE A 364 17.67 1.62 4.59
C ILE A 364 17.27 3.02 5.06
N ASP A 365 18.09 3.69 5.87
CA ASP A 365 17.77 5.03 6.39
C ASP A 365 17.79 6.08 5.27
N VAL A 366 18.70 5.95 4.30
CA VAL A 366 18.73 6.81 3.10
C VAL A 366 17.47 6.64 2.26
N ILE A 367 17.01 5.41 2.03
CA ILE A 367 15.75 5.13 1.33
C ILE A 367 14.56 5.75 2.07
N MET A 368 14.51 5.60 3.40
CA MET A 368 13.45 6.17 4.23
C MET A 368 13.40 7.69 4.17
N GLN A 369 14.57 8.32 4.19
CA GLN A 369 14.66 9.76 4.08
C GLN A 369 14.24 10.24 2.69
N ALA A 370 14.59 9.50 1.63
CA ALA A 370 14.13 9.76 0.28
C ALA A 370 12.60 9.69 0.16
N VAL A 371 11.96 8.66 0.71
CA VAL A 371 10.48 8.53 0.74
C VAL A 371 9.84 9.77 1.39
N ARG A 372 10.38 10.23 2.51
CA ARG A 372 9.88 11.42 3.22
C ARG A 372 10.06 12.68 2.38
N TYR A 373 11.27 13.00 1.93
CA TYR A 373 11.53 14.23 1.17
C TYR A 373 10.76 14.29 -0.13
N VAL A 374 10.81 13.21 -0.92
CA VAL A 374 10.09 13.14 -2.19
C VAL A 374 8.59 13.28 -1.95
N GLY A 375 8.04 12.60 -0.94
CA GLY A 375 6.63 12.66 -0.60
C GLY A 375 6.17 14.03 -0.07
N HIS A 376 7.01 14.73 0.69
CA HIS A 376 6.71 16.08 1.19
C HIS A 376 6.74 17.14 0.09
N ALA A 377 7.54 16.95 -0.96
CA ALA A 377 7.59 17.85 -2.10
C ALA A 377 6.38 17.70 -3.04
N GLN A 378 5.64 16.58 -2.98
CA GLN A 378 4.53 16.35 -3.89
C GLN A 378 3.31 17.22 -3.56
N PRO A 379 2.67 17.84 -4.57
CA PRO A 379 1.43 18.56 -4.37
C PRO A 379 0.30 17.58 -4.04
N ARG A 380 -0.65 18.03 -3.21
CA ARG A 380 -1.90 17.29 -3.02
C ARG A 380 -2.80 17.49 -4.23
N TYR A 381 -2.95 16.47 -5.06
CA TYR A 381 -3.88 16.51 -6.19
C TYR A 381 -5.33 16.39 -5.70
N LEU A 382 -6.21 17.21 -6.28
CA LEU A 382 -7.65 17.14 -6.06
C LEU A 382 -8.24 15.94 -6.81
N VAL A 383 -9.32 15.39 -6.26
CA VAL A 383 -10.06 14.25 -6.83
C VAL A 383 -11.03 14.79 -7.88
N ASP A 384 -10.81 14.46 -9.16
CA ASP A 384 -11.57 14.99 -10.31
C ASP A 384 -13.02 14.47 -10.37
N ASP A 385 -13.32 13.43 -9.60
CA ASP A 385 -14.47 12.56 -9.76
C ASP A 385 -15.38 12.58 -8.50
N CYS A 386 -15.58 13.76 -7.92
CA CYS A 386 -16.55 13.98 -6.83
C CYS A 386 -17.54 15.11 -7.16
N SER A 387 -18.73 15.09 -6.56
CA SER A 387 -19.65 16.22 -6.68
C SER A 387 -19.07 17.49 -6.07
N ALA A 388 -19.60 18.64 -6.50
CA ALA A 388 -19.26 19.93 -5.92
C ALA A 388 -19.51 19.97 -4.41
N GLU A 389 -20.59 19.34 -3.91
CA GLU A 389 -20.88 19.29 -2.47
C GLU A 389 -19.78 18.54 -1.71
N LEU A 390 -19.42 17.34 -2.17
CA LEU A 390 -18.37 16.55 -1.53
C LEU A 390 -17.02 17.28 -1.56
N PHE A 391 -16.68 17.91 -2.68
CA PHE A 391 -15.50 18.74 -2.82
C PHE A 391 -15.44 19.87 -1.78
N TRP A 392 -16.52 20.67 -1.69
CA TRP A 392 -16.57 21.80 -0.76
C TRP A 392 -16.50 21.35 0.70
N LEU A 393 -17.13 20.23 1.05
CA LEU A 393 -17.06 19.68 2.41
C LEU A 393 -15.64 19.22 2.76
N ARG A 394 -14.91 18.57 1.84
CA ARG A 394 -13.50 18.19 2.08
C ARG A 394 -12.62 19.43 2.29
N CYS A 395 -12.76 20.45 1.44
CA CYS A 395 -12.04 21.72 1.58
C CYS A 395 -12.33 22.38 2.94
N LEU A 396 -13.60 22.51 3.30
CA LEU A 396 -14.05 23.10 4.56
C LEU A 396 -13.55 22.33 5.78
N PHE A 397 -13.57 21.00 5.73
CA PHE A 397 -13.07 20.16 6.81
C PHE A 397 -11.56 20.36 7.04
N ASP A 398 -10.77 20.35 5.98
CA ASP A 398 -9.33 20.62 6.06
C ASP A 398 -9.03 22.06 6.53
N ASP A 399 -9.79 23.05 6.06
CA ASP A 399 -9.64 24.44 6.52
C ASP A 399 -10.00 24.55 8.01
N ALA A 400 -10.98 23.78 8.48
CA ALA A 400 -11.33 23.70 9.89
C ALA A 400 -10.23 23.03 10.71
N LEU A 401 -9.65 21.92 10.25
CA LEU A 401 -8.50 21.28 10.92
C LEU A 401 -7.30 22.24 11.00
N ASN A 402 -7.02 22.97 9.91
CA ASN A 402 -5.98 23.99 9.89
C ASN A 402 -6.26 25.12 10.88
N ALA A 403 -7.49 25.63 10.91
CA ALA A 403 -7.89 26.68 11.85
C ALA A 403 -7.81 26.19 13.30
N ILE A 404 -8.21 24.94 13.59
CA ILE A 404 -8.10 24.35 14.92
C ILE A 404 -6.63 24.28 15.32
N SER A 405 -5.75 23.84 14.42
CA SER A 405 -4.31 23.83 14.64
C SER A 405 -3.80 25.22 15.00
N VAL A 406 -4.18 26.25 14.24
CA VAL A 406 -3.78 27.64 14.49
C VAL A 406 -4.34 28.18 15.81
N GLU A 407 -5.64 28.03 16.07
CA GLU A 407 -6.33 28.55 17.28
C GLU A 407 -5.90 27.85 18.56
N SER A 408 -5.59 26.54 18.49
CA SER A 408 -5.03 25.78 19.61
C SER A 408 -3.56 26.09 19.87
N GLY A 409 -2.95 27.02 19.10
CA GLY A 409 -1.53 27.33 19.20
C GLY A 409 -0.64 26.18 18.73
N GLN A 410 -1.22 25.10 18.20
CA GLN A 410 -0.52 24.03 17.52
C GLN A 410 -0.04 24.57 16.17
N SER A 411 1.10 25.27 16.16
CA SER A 411 2.00 24.98 15.04
C SER A 411 2.33 23.49 15.21
N ARG A 412 2.45 22.73 14.12
CA ARG A 412 2.81 21.29 14.15
C ARG A 412 4.12 20.99 14.91
N PHE A 413 4.76 22.01 15.47
CA PHE A 413 6.07 22.04 16.12
C PHE A 413 6.13 22.92 17.39
N LYS A 414 5.00 23.35 17.99
CA LYS A 414 4.97 24.27 19.15
C LYS A 414 4.83 23.61 20.52
N THR A 415 4.23 22.43 20.59
CA THR A 415 4.13 21.62 21.83
C THR A 415 4.34 20.14 21.52
N CYS A 416 4.94 19.40 22.46
CA CYS A 416 5.08 17.95 22.37
C CYS A 416 3.68 17.29 22.38
N THR A 417 3.35 16.50 21.37
CA THR A 417 2.05 15.83 21.23
C THR A 417 1.78 14.77 22.29
N ARG A 418 2.80 14.38 23.07
CA ARG A 418 2.72 13.34 24.10
C ARG A 418 2.61 13.90 25.52
N CYS A 419 3.35 14.96 25.87
CA CYS A 419 3.33 15.54 27.20
C CYS A 419 2.75 16.96 27.29
N GLY A 420 2.49 17.62 26.16
CA GLY A 420 1.90 18.96 26.10
C GLY A 420 2.84 20.11 26.44
N GLN A 421 4.13 19.84 26.72
CA GLN A 421 5.13 20.87 27.04
C GLN A 421 5.45 21.74 25.79
N GLN A 422 5.60 23.05 25.96
CA GLN A 422 6.00 23.97 24.90
C GLN A 422 7.48 23.79 24.51
N PHE A 423 7.79 23.91 23.21
CA PHE A 423 9.16 24.07 22.73
C PHE A 423 9.59 25.51 23.09
N GLU A 424 10.59 25.68 23.94
CA GLU A 424 11.09 26.99 24.38
C GLU A 424 12.56 27.17 23.95
N GLU A 425 12.89 28.33 23.36
CA GLU A 425 14.22 28.64 22.82
C GLU A 425 15.35 28.55 23.87
N HIS A 426 15.05 28.74 25.16
CA HIS A 426 16.06 29.01 26.21
C HIS A 426 15.84 28.31 27.56
N THR A 427 15.30 27.08 27.58
CA THR A 427 15.37 26.29 28.82
C THR A 427 16.75 25.66 28.99
N GLU A 428 17.27 25.60 30.21
CA GLU A 428 18.42 24.78 30.61
C GLU A 428 17.92 23.58 31.42
N GLY A 429 17.49 22.52 30.74
CA GLY A 429 17.17 21.23 31.38
C GLY A 429 16.20 20.38 30.57
N GLY A 430 16.54 19.10 30.40
CA GLY A 430 15.77 18.14 29.59
C GLY A 430 14.35 17.97 30.09
N CYS A 431 13.47 17.43 29.24
CA CYS A 431 12.07 17.21 29.59
C CYS A 431 11.92 16.46 30.93
N LYS A 432 11.12 17.03 31.85
CA LYS A 432 10.88 16.44 33.19
C LYS A 432 10.05 15.14 33.16
N ASN A 433 9.35 14.86 32.05
CA ASN A 433 8.41 13.74 31.93
C ASN A 433 8.93 12.55 31.09
N HIS A 434 9.89 12.75 30.18
CA HIS A 434 10.50 11.66 29.39
C HIS A 434 11.85 12.06 28.76
N PRO A 435 12.79 11.13 28.57
CA PRO A 435 14.03 11.39 27.83
C PRO A 435 13.75 11.53 26.32
N ALA A 436 14.26 12.60 25.73
CA ALA A 436 14.25 12.87 24.29
C ALA A 436 15.68 13.16 23.83
N HIS A 437 16.04 12.70 22.63
CA HIS A 437 17.37 12.89 22.03
C HIS A 437 17.24 13.55 20.65
N PHE A 438 18.11 14.51 20.36
CA PHE A 438 18.18 15.22 19.08
C PHE A 438 19.19 14.53 18.17
N MET A 439 18.73 13.99 17.04
CA MET A 439 19.59 13.44 15.99
C MET A 439 19.15 14.00 14.64
N ASP A 440 20.09 14.57 13.88
CA ASP A 440 19.91 15.08 12.52
C ASP A 440 18.65 15.95 12.30
N GLY A 441 18.46 16.94 13.17
CA GLY A 441 17.35 17.89 13.05
C GLY A 441 15.99 17.33 13.50
N THR A 442 15.93 16.10 14.00
CA THR A 442 14.70 15.44 14.45
C THR A 442 14.82 15.02 15.91
N ILE A 443 13.74 15.21 16.67
CA ILE A 443 13.65 14.75 18.05
C ILE A 443 13.11 13.33 18.05
N LEU A 444 13.90 12.38 18.56
CA LEU A 444 13.51 10.99 18.73
C LEU A 444 13.06 10.76 20.18
N GLU A 445 11.86 10.22 20.34
CA GLU A 445 11.29 9.88 21.65
C GLU A 445 11.66 8.45 22.08
N SER A 446 11.92 8.25 23.37
CA SER A 446 11.76 6.97 24.08
C SER A 446 12.60 5.76 23.63
N ARG A 447 13.70 5.92 22.90
CA ARG A 447 14.71 4.86 22.79
C ARG A 447 15.85 5.11 23.76
N TRP A 448 16.12 4.10 24.59
CA TRP A 448 17.29 4.05 25.44
C TRP A 448 18.53 3.86 24.55
N VAL A 449 19.45 4.82 24.56
CA VAL A 449 20.88 4.55 24.39
C VAL A 449 21.55 5.16 25.62
N CYS A 450 21.51 4.46 26.75
CA CYS A 450 22.01 5.00 28.00
C CYS A 450 23.54 4.90 28.09
N CYS A 451 24.10 6.01 28.55
CA CYS A 451 25.45 6.31 29.01
C CYS A 451 26.04 5.41 30.11
N GLN A 452 25.53 4.18 30.32
CA GLN A 452 26.05 3.22 31.30
C GLN A 452 26.52 1.88 30.70
N GLN A 453 26.95 1.87 29.44
CA GLN A 453 27.85 0.79 29.00
C GLN A 453 29.30 1.14 29.33
N GLN A 454 29.88 0.33 30.21
CA GLN A 454 31.18 0.47 30.87
C GLN A 454 32.39 0.17 29.96
N GLY A 455 32.20 0.24 28.63
CA GLY A 455 33.24 -0.05 27.66
C GLY A 455 34.24 1.11 27.55
N LYS A 456 35.53 0.84 27.82
CA LYS A 456 36.62 1.85 27.82
C LYS A 456 36.84 2.61 26.50
N ARG A 457 36.05 2.37 25.43
CA ARG A 457 36.19 2.98 24.09
C ARG A 457 34.84 3.34 23.40
N ALA A 458 33.73 3.47 24.13
CA ALA A 458 32.40 3.76 23.54
C ALA A 458 32.08 5.28 23.44
N PRO A 459 31.44 5.78 22.35
CA PRO A 459 30.97 7.17 22.22
C PRO A 459 29.65 7.42 23.00
N GLY A 460 29.40 8.65 23.48
CA GLY A 460 28.27 8.99 24.37
C GLY A 460 27.39 10.17 23.91
N CYS A 461 26.17 10.27 24.47
CA CYS A 461 25.18 11.34 24.20
C CYS A 461 24.56 11.93 25.49
N ASN A 462 24.20 13.23 25.46
CA ASN A 462 23.59 13.96 26.58
C ASN A 462 22.07 14.21 26.36
N PRO A 463 21.26 14.33 27.44
CA PRO A 463 19.85 14.75 27.36
C PRO A 463 19.68 16.15 26.75
N CYS A 464 18.62 16.38 25.97
CA CYS A 464 18.33 17.70 25.38
C CYS A 464 16.91 18.19 25.65
N ASN A 465 16.70 19.49 25.43
CA ASN A 465 15.44 20.18 25.70
C ASN A 465 14.60 20.22 24.42
N HIS A 466 13.31 20.45 24.56
CA HIS A 466 12.42 20.75 23.43
C HIS A 466 12.81 22.14 22.89
N THR A 467 13.64 22.19 21.84
CA THR A 467 14.12 23.43 21.21
C THR A 467 13.87 23.41 19.70
N ASP A 468 13.50 24.56 19.15
CA ASP A 468 13.36 24.85 17.72
C ASP A 468 14.60 25.57 17.14
N VAL A 469 15.54 25.95 18.01
CA VAL A 469 16.79 26.58 17.61
C VAL A 469 17.69 25.53 16.97
N VAL A 470 17.99 25.74 15.69
CA VAL A 470 18.98 24.95 14.97
C VAL A 470 20.28 25.00 15.77
N ARG A 471 20.86 23.84 16.07
CA ARG A 471 22.14 23.77 16.79
C ARG A 471 23.19 23.27 15.84
N VAL A 472 24.38 23.83 15.94
CA VAL A 472 25.54 23.33 15.20
C VAL A 472 26.45 22.63 16.18
N PHE A 473 26.77 21.39 15.87
CA PHE A 473 27.67 20.59 16.68
C PHE A 473 29.06 21.17 16.55
N THR A 474 29.54 21.81 17.62
CA THR A 474 30.79 22.54 17.62
C THR A 474 31.71 21.98 18.68
N GLN A 475 32.98 21.81 18.32
CA GLN A 475 34.00 21.32 19.22
C GLN A 475 34.39 22.43 20.20
N ASN A 476 34.33 22.15 21.51
CA ASN A 476 34.90 23.04 22.50
C ASN A 476 36.43 22.96 22.39
N PRO A 477 37.11 24.03 21.95
CA PRO A 477 38.55 23.98 21.67
C PRO A 477 39.40 23.78 22.93
N SER A 478 38.83 23.96 24.11
CA SER A 478 39.54 23.89 25.40
C SER A 478 39.61 22.47 25.98
N VAL A 479 38.61 21.63 25.70
CA VAL A 479 38.45 20.30 26.31
C VAL A 479 38.32 19.18 25.28
N GLY A 480 38.28 19.52 23.98
CA GLY A 480 38.15 18.56 22.88
C GLY A 480 36.79 17.86 22.82
N THR A 481 35.88 18.19 23.73
CA THR A 481 34.51 17.67 23.79
C THR A 481 33.62 18.45 22.84
N TRP A 482 32.73 17.73 22.16
CA TRP A 482 31.78 18.33 21.23
C TRP A 482 30.45 18.58 21.94
N ALA A 483 29.89 19.77 21.72
CA ALA A 483 28.62 20.16 22.31
C ALA A 483 27.71 20.76 21.23
N TRP A 484 26.40 20.54 21.40
CA TRP A 484 25.39 21.16 20.56
C TRP A 484 25.13 22.58 21.05
N VAL A 485 25.73 23.54 20.35
CA VAL A 485 25.61 24.96 20.67
C VAL A 485 24.52 25.54 19.76
N PRO A 486 23.58 26.35 20.28
CA PRO A 486 22.63 27.10 19.45
C PRO A 486 23.36 27.87 18.36
N THR A 487 22.85 27.87 17.12
CA THR A 487 23.36 28.77 16.07
C THR A 487 23.02 30.21 16.36
#